data_AF-A0A0A8L2D1-F1
#
_entry.id   AF-A0A0A8L2D1-F1
#
_cell.length_a   1.000
_cell.length_b   1.000
_cell.length_c   1.000
_cell.angle_alpha   90.00
_cell.angle_beta   90.00
_cell.angle_gamma   90.00
#
_symmetry.space_group_name_H-M   'P 1'
#
loop_
_entity.id
_entity.type
_entity.pdbx_description
1 polymer ?
#
loop_
_entity_poly.entity_id
_entity_poly.type
_entity_poly.pdbx_seq_one_letter_code
_entity_poly.pdbx_strand_id
1 'polypeptide(L)'
;MSTGQPSSRVDTPDYSMNTISQDEAIERRLSLYSFNKVFPNYLSHLQQIQTLVHRLLNQKLTENDKLSVQDITNLRKTLDDKYLEAKNFVDFERCSYNALDLSLERTVDNNKNALDGQLAEIRSLRDELNERNDRLNQMHLDITAFNEESVSLNTKSTTMKYTKEEWIGILNEPEAFDKLLEYKVFKNVGDGLYSVTEELFDGELELKRMNEIMKKDIERLKVDVDDYKEKWLDNFDVISKIGSVLKDKLNERRHGSEENEEDYDEEEEEVVERVKHDESFHSDEESPFNTGEENEIYELVQEDENERDASEQEGAEIERVADSVDSATLDEPMKDVAEANDVGLQEQEREQEENEVEGVAQDQVMADTPDSEANQD
;
A
#
# COMPACT_ATOMS: atom_id res chain seq x y z
N MET A 1 54.81 -4.27 -67.05
CA MET A 1 53.97 -5.17 -67.86
C MET A 1 54.21 -6.59 -67.40
N SER A 2 53.29 -7.17 -66.64
CA SER A 2 53.10 -8.62 -66.59
C SER A 2 51.66 -8.86 -66.17
N THR A 3 50.88 -9.23 -67.18
CA THR A 3 49.46 -9.57 -67.12
C THR A 3 49.31 -10.92 -66.43
N GLY A 4 48.24 -11.05 -65.65
CA GLY A 4 47.95 -12.24 -64.86
C GLY A 4 47.61 -13.47 -65.70
N GLN A 5 47.84 -14.63 -65.08
CA GLN A 5 47.17 -15.88 -65.41
C GLN A 5 46.12 -16.18 -64.34
N PRO A 6 44.86 -16.49 -64.70
CA PRO A 6 43.87 -16.98 -63.78
C PRO A 6 44.03 -18.50 -63.64
N SER A 7 44.32 -18.98 -62.42
CA SER A 7 44.24 -20.41 -62.11
C SER A 7 42.78 -20.75 -61.80
N SER A 8 42.11 -21.35 -62.78
CA SER A 8 40.80 -21.95 -62.63
C SER A 8 40.91 -23.20 -61.75
N ARG A 9 40.55 -23.07 -60.47
CA ARG A 9 40.32 -24.23 -59.61
C ARG A 9 38.93 -24.77 -59.93
N VAL A 10 38.92 -25.94 -60.57
CA VAL A 10 37.71 -26.75 -60.78
C VAL A 10 37.28 -27.26 -59.42
N ASP A 11 36.15 -26.75 -58.91
CA ASP A 11 35.46 -27.33 -57.75
C ASP A 11 34.85 -28.67 -58.18
N THR A 12 35.58 -29.75 -57.93
CA THR A 12 34.96 -31.07 -57.82
C THR A 12 34.13 -31.09 -56.54
N PRO A 13 32.83 -31.44 -56.59
CA PRO A 13 32.04 -31.61 -55.39
C PRO A 13 32.61 -32.80 -54.63
N ASP A 14 33.18 -32.51 -53.47
CA ASP A 14 33.66 -33.50 -52.52
C ASP A 14 32.44 -34.24 -51.98
N TYR A 15 32.17 -35.43 -52.51
CA TYR A 15 31.25 -36.39 -51.91
C TYR A 15 31.90 -36.93 -50.64
N SER A 16 32.00 -36.10 -49.60
CA SER A 16 32.30 -36.58 -48.26
C SER A 16 31.08 -37.36 -47.78
N MET A 17 31.17 -38.69 -47.88
CA MET A 17 30.36 -39.62 -47.10
C MET A 17 30.31 -39.12 -45.66
N ASN A 18 29.15 -38.62 -45.26
CA ASN A 18 28.92 -38.02 -43.95
C ASN A 18 28.97 -39.15 -42.90
N THR A 19 30.15 -39.41 -42.35
CA THR A 19 30.32 -40.37 -41.25
C THR A 19 29.76 -39.74 -39.99
N ILE A 20 28.49 -40.04 -39.70
CA ILE A 20 27.81 -39.72 -38.44
C ILE A 20 28.74 -40.12 -37.29
N SER A 21 28.99 -39.21 -36.33
CA SER A 21 29.79 -39.50 -35.13
C SER A 21 29.19 -40.72 -34.40
N GLN A 22 30.03 -41.58 -33.82
CA GLN A 22 29.54 -42.78 -33.12
C GLN A 22 28.53 -42.42 -32.03
N ASP A 23 28.70 -41.28 -31.37
CA ASP A 23 27.80 -40.79 -30.34
C ASP A 23 26.44 -40.39 -30.91
N GLU A 24 26.42 -39.66 -32.04
CA GLU A 24 25.19 -39.29 -32.73
C GLU A 24 24.44 -40.53 -33.28
N ALA A 25 25.17 -41.55 -33.71
CA ALA A 25 24.59 -42.83 -34.12
C ALA A 25 23.94 -43.57 -32.93
N ILE A 26 24.54 -43.50 -31.74
CA ILE A 26 24.00 -44.08 -30.50
C ILE A 26 22.76 -43.31 -30.04
N GLU A 27 22.81 -41.98 -30.03
CA GLU A 27 21.67 -41.12 -29.65
C GLU A 27 20.47 -41.33 -30.59
N ARG A 28 20.70 -41.35 -31.91
CA ARG A 28 19.65 -41.68 -32.87
C ARG A 28 19.05 -43.06 -32.61
N ARG A 29 19.89 -44.07 -32.34
CA ARG A 29 19.40 -45.43 -32.03
C ARG A 29 18.57 -45.47 -30.74
N LEU A 30 18.97 -44.73 -29.71
CA LEU A 30 18.21 -44.63 -28.46
C LEU A 30 16.89 -43.90 -28.65
N SER A 31 16.86 -42.82 -29.45
CA SER A 31 15.63 -42.08 -29.77
C SER A 31 14.60 -42.89 -30.56
N LEU A 32 15.07 -43.82 -31.39
CA LEU A 32 14.24 -44.72 -32.20
C LEU A 32 13.87 -46.01 -31.46
N TYR A 33 14.43 -46.25 -30.28
CA TYR A 33 14.18 -47.45 -29.53
C TYR A 33 12.79 -47.39 -28.87
N SER A 34 11.81 -48.03 -29.50
CA SER A 34 10.49 -48.26 -28.91
C SER A 34 10.44 -49.64 -28.26
N PHE A 35 10.27 -49.70 -26.92
CA PHE A 35 10.03 -50.97 -26.22
C PHE A 35 8.57 -51.41 -26.39
N ASN A 36 8.24 -51.97 -27.55
CA ASN A 36 6.94 -52.58 -27.79
C ASN A 36 7.12 -54.05 -28.21
N LYS A 37 6.45 -54.96 -27.50
CA LYS A 37 6.51 -56.41 -27.75
C LYS A 37 5.38 -56.92 -28.66
N VAL A 38 4.31 -56.15 -28.88
CA VAL A 38 3.12 -56.59 -29.62
C VAL A 38 3.47 -56.93 -31.07
N PHE A 39 4.14 -56.01 -31.78
CA PHE A 39 4.56 -56.25 -33.18
C PHE A 39 5.66 -57.31 -33.33
N PRO A 40 6.76 -57.30 -32.53
CA PRO A 40 7.75 -58.37 -32.59
C PRO A 40 7.16 -59.75 -32.30
N ASN A 41 6.20 -59.85 -31.38
CA ASN A 41 5.52 -61.11 -31.09
C ASN A 41 4.70 -61.60 -32.29
N TYR A 42 3.91 -60.75 -32.94
CA TYR A 42 3.17 -61.12 -34.15
C TYR A 42 4.11 -61.55 -35.29
N LEU A 43 5.18 -60.78 -35.54
CA LEU A 43 6.17 -61.09 -36.58
C LEU A 43 6.93 -62.40 -36.32
N SER A 44 7.25 -62.69 -35.06
CA SER A 44 7.88 -63.96 -34.67
C SER A 44 7.01 -65.17 -35.02
N HIS A 45 5.70 -65.11 -34.73
CA HIS A 45 4.76 -66.18 -35.08
C HIS A 45 4.58 -66.32 -36.61
N LEU A 46 4.54 -65.19 -37.33
CA LEU A 46 4.50 -65.19 -38.79
C LEU A 46 5.78 -65.80 -39.37
N GLN A 47 6.96 -65.48 -38.81
CA GLN A 47 8.24 -66.04 -39.23
C GLN A 47 8.32 -67.54 -38.93
N GLN A 48 7.77 -68.03 -37.81
CA GLN A 48 7.69 -69.47 -37.52
C GLN A 48 6.86 -70.20 -38.59
N ILE A 49 5.70 -69.65 -38.95
CA ILE A 49 4.85 -70.21 -40.01
C ILE A 49 5.55 -70.14 -41.37
N GLN A 50 6.18 -69.01 -41.72
CA GLN A 50 6.93 -68.84 -42.95
C GLN A 50 8.09 -69.83 -43.05
N THR A 51 8.81 -70.07 -41.95
CA THR A 51 9.93 -71.03 -41.91
C THR A 51 9.43 -72.47 -42.07
N LEU A 52 8.24 -72.78 -41.54
CA LEU A 52 7.58 -74.07 -41.73
C LEU A 52 7.11 -74.26 -43.18
N VAL A 53 6.48 -73.24 -43.78
CA VAL A 53 6.08 -73.23 -45.20
C VAL A 53 7.29 -73.34 -46.12
N HIS A 54 8.37 -72.62 -45.84
CA HIS A 54 9.60 -72.67 -46.62
C HIS A 54 10.29 -74.05 -46.55
N ARG A 55 10.30 -74.68 -45.36
CA ARG A 55 10.81 -76.05 -45.19
C ARG A 55 9.94 -77.08 -45.91
N LEU A 56 8.62 -76.90 -45.90
CA LEU A 56 7.67 -77.72 -46.66
C LEU A 56 7.92 -77.62 -48.18
N LEU A 57 8.01 -76.39 -48.70
CA LEU A 57 8.27 -76.12 -50.13
C LEU A 57 9.60 -76.70 -50.61
N ASN A 58 10.64 -76.66 -49.76
CA ASN A 58 11.96 -77.20 -50.07
C ASN A 58 12.11 -78.71 -49.80
N GLN A 59 11.05 -79.40 -49.40
CA GLN A 59 11.04 -80.85 -49.07
C GLN A 59 12.07 -81.25 -47.99
N LYS A 60 12.49 -80.31 -47.13
CA LYS A 60 13.44 -80.55 -46.02
C LYS A 60 12.72 -80.63 -44.67
N LEU A 61 11.58 -81.32 -44.64
CA LEU A 61 10.83 -81.50 -43.39
C LEU A 61 11.56 -82.55 -42.53
N THR A 62 11.91 -82.18 -41.30
CA THR A 62 12.58 -83.10 -40.36
C THR A 62 11.55 -83.78 -39.48
N GLU A 63 11.84 -84.96 -38.95
CA GLU A 63 10.94 -85.72 -38.05
C GLU A 63 10.66 -84.97 -36.72
N ASN A 64 11.45 -83.94 -36.41
CA ASN A 64 11.24 -83.01 -35.29
C ASN A 64 10.14 -81.99 -35.56
N ASP A 65 9.75 -81.78 -36.83
CA ASP A 65 8.63 -80.92 -37.21
C ASP A 65 7.33 -81.74 -37.11
N LYS A 66 6.86 -81.95 -35.87
CA LYS A 66 5.60 -82.65 -35.58
C LYS A 66 4.43 -81.86 -36.15
N LEU A 67 4.10 -82.10 -37.42
CA LEU A 67 3.01 -81.45 -38.13
C LEU A 67 1.67 -82.15 -37.83
N SER A 68 1.22 -82.13 -36.57
CA SER A 68 -0.14 -82.58 -36.25
C SER A 68 -1.15 -81.55 -36.75
N VAL A 69 -2.33 -82.01 -37.20
CA VAL A 69 -3.45 -81.14 -37.56
C VAL A 69 -3.83 -80.23 -36.38
N GLN A 70 -3.70 -80.73 -35.14
CA GLN A 70 -3.96 -79.97 -33.92
C GLN A 70 -2.98 -78.80 -33.74
N ASP A 71 -1.69 -79.01 -34.05
CA ASP A 71 -0.66 -77.98 -33.93
C ASP A 71 -0.86 -76.88 -34.98
N ILE A 72 -1.32 -77.25 -36.19
CA ILE A 72 -1.68 -76.28 -37.23
C ILE A 72 -2.89 -75.44 -36.81
N THR A 73 -3.92 -76.06 -36.21
CA THR A 73 -5.09 -75.32 -35.72
C THR A 73 -4.73 -74.38 -34.56
N ASN A 74 -3.81 -74.80 -33.67
CA ASN A 74 -3.33 -73.98 -32.58
C ASN A 74 -2.47 -72.81 -33.10
N LEU A 75 -1.58 -73.04 -34.06
CA LEU A 75 -0.79 -72.00 -34.70
C LEU A 75 -1.68 -70.95 -35.39
N ARG A 76 -2.74 -71.39 -36.06
CA ARG A 76 -3.72 -70.49 -36.68
C ARG A 76 -4.43 -69.63 -35.64
N LYS A 77 -4.95 -70.24 -34.58
CA LYS A 77 -5.64 -69.51 -33.50
C LYS A 77 -4.70 -68.50 -32.84
N THR A 78 -3.48 -68.91 -32.51
CA THR A 78 -2.47 -68.02 -31.94
C THR A 78 -2.10 -66.88 -32.89
N LEU A 79 -2.00 -67.12 -34.19
CA LEU A 79 -1.74 -66.07 -35.17
C LEU A 79 -2.90 -65.07 -35.25
N ASP A 80 -4.14 -65.56 -35.26
CA ASP A 80 -5.35 -64.72 -35.29
C ASP A 80 -5.43 -63.86 -34.01
N ASP A 81 -5.16 -64.44 -32.84
CA ASP A 81 -5.11 -63.71 -31.56
C ASP A 81 -4.02 -62.63 -31.58
N LYS A 82 -2.80 -62.96 -32.06
CA LYS A 82 -1.68 -62.02 -32.14
C LYS A 82 -1.89 -60.92 -33.18
N TYR A 83 -2.58 -61.24 -34.28
CA TYR A 83 -2.99 -60.26 -35.28
C TYR A 83 -3.99 -59.26 -34.68
N LEU A 84 -4.98 -59.75 -33.94
CA LEU A 84 -5.98 -58.90 -33.29
C LEU A 84 -5.37 -58.03 -32.20
N GLU A 85 -4.42 -58.57 -31.42
CA GLU A 85 -3.63 -57.81 -30.44
C GLU A 85 -2.86 -56.65 -31.11
N ALA A 86 -2.17 -56.92 -32.22
CA ALA A 86 -1.44 -55.90 -32.98
C ALA A 86 -2.36 -54.84 -33.60
N LYS A 87 -3.51 -55.26 -34.13
CA LYS A 87 -4.52 -54.35 -34.68
C LYS A 87 -5.09 -53.43 -33.62
N ASN A 88 -5.50 -53.98 -32.47
CA ASN A 88 -6.03 -53.21 -31.36
C ASN A 88 -5.01 -52.22 -30.80
N PHE A 89 -3.74 -52.62 -30.75
CA PHE A 89 -2.66 -51.73 -30.34
C PHE A 89 -2.53 -50.50 -31.27
N VAL A 90 -2.57 -50.70 -32.60
CA VAL A 90 -2.55 -49.60 -33.57
C VAL A 90 -3.77 -48.68 -33.41
N ASP A 91 -4.95 -49.28 -33.28
CA ASP A 91 -6.19 -48.50 -33.12
C ASP A 91 -6.16 -47.70 -31.81
N PHE A 92 -5.65 -48.27 -30.72
CA PHE A 92 -5.47 -47.58 -29.43
C PHE A 92 -4.48 -46.41 -29.54
N GLU A 93 -3.29 -46.63 -30.10
CA GLU A 93 -2.29 -45.57 -30.28
C GLU A 93 -2.85 -44.44 -31.14
N ARG A 94 -3.52 -44.75 -32.26
CA ARG A 94 -4.15 -43.74 -33.12
C ARG A 94 -5.20 -42.93 -32.34
N CYS A 95 -6.06 -43.59 -31.57
CA CYS A 95 -7.05 -42.90 -30.75
C CYS A 95 -6.40 -42.04 -29.66
N SER A 96 -5.32 -42.52 -29.03
CA SER A 96 -4.54 -41.79 -28.03
C SER A 96 -3.93 -40.52 -28.62
N TYR A 97 -3.27 -40.62 -29.78
CA TYR A 97 -2.71 -39.46 -30.47
C TYR A 97 -3.79 -38.46 -30.90
N ASN A 98 -4.91 -38.92 -31.45
CA ASN A 98 -6.02 -38.03 -31.81
C ASN A 98 -6.62 -37.33 -30.58
N ALA A 99 -6.73 -38.03 -29.45
CA ALA A 99 -7.20 -37.43 -28.20
C ALA A 99 -6.22 -36.38 -27.67
N LEU A 100 -4.92 -36.65 -27.74
CA LEU A 100 -3.88 -35.71 -27.37
C LEU A 100 -3.95 -34.45 -28.26
N ASP A 101 -4.03 -34.61 -29.58
CA ASP A 101 -4.10 -33.49 -30.53
C ASP A 101 -5.33 -32.62 -30.27
N LEU A 102 -6.51 -33.23 -30.10
CA LEU A 102 -7.74 -32.51 -29.75
C LEU A 102 -7.64 -31.81 -28.39
N SER A 103 -7.00 -32.43 -27.39
CA SER A 103 -6.81 -31.82 -26.08
C SER A 103 -5.87 -30.61 -26.15
N LEU A 104 -4.83 -30.69 -26.99
CA LEU A 104 -3.86 -29.63 -27.18
C LEU A 104 -4.49 -28.47 -27.93
N GLU A 105 -5.24 -28.74 -29.00
CA GLU A 105 -5.99 -27.71 -29.74
C GLU A 105 -6.97 -26.97 -28.83
N ARG A 106 -7.78 -27.70 -28.05
CA ARG A 106 -8.70 -27.10 -27.06
C ARG A 106 -7.98 -26.28 -26.01
N THR A 107 -6.83 -26.75 -25.51
CA THR A 107 -6.06 -26.02 -24.50
C THR A 107 -5.51 -24.72 -25.09
N VAL A 108 -4.99 -24.77 -26.31
CA VAL A 108 -4.50 -23.58 -27.03
C VAL A 108 -5.62 -22.57 -27.24
N ASP A 109 -6.80 -23.01 -27.67
CA ASP A 109 -7.92 -22.12 -27.92
C ASP A 109 -8.52 -21.54 -26.64
N ASN A 110 -8.64 -22.36 -25.59
CA ASN A 110 -9.07 -21.89 -24.27
C ASN A 110 -8.09 -20.85 -23.72
N ASN A 111 -6.78 -21.08 -23.85
CA ASN A 111 -5.78 -20.11 -23.42
C ASN A 111 -5.86 -18.81 -24.23
N LYS A 112 -5.99 -18.88 -25.56
CA LYS A 112 -6.14 -17.69 -26.40
C LYS A 112 -7.37 -16.86 -26.00
N ASN A 113 -8.51 -17.52 -25.81
CA ASN A 113 -9.76 -16.83 -25.47
C ASN A 113 -9.73 -16.27 -24.03
N ALA A 114 -9.12 -16.99 -23.08
CA ALA A 114 -9.00 -16.54 -21.70
C ALA A 114 -8.01 -15.37 -21.55
N LEU A 115 -6.93 -15.36 -22.32
CA LEU A 115 -5.89 -14.33 -22.24
C LEU A 115 -6.44 -12.92 -22.50
N ASP A 116 -7.31 -12.75 -23.49
CA ASP A 116 -7.87 -11.43 -23.79
C ASP A 116 -8.73 -10.89 -22.64
N GLY A 117 -9.53 -11.76 -22.00
CA GLY A 117 -10.33 -11.40 -20.82
C GLY A 117 -9.48 -11.10 -19.59
N GLN A 118 -8.52 -11.97 -19.27
CA GLN A 118 -7.60 -11.78 -18.14
C GLN A 118 -6.74 -10.53 -18.31
N LEU A 119 -6.32 -10.22 -19.54
CA LEU A 119 -5.51 -9.05 -19.83
C LEU A 119 -6.30 -7.75 -19.66
N ALA A 120 -7.60 -7.75 -19.97
CA ALA A 120 -8.47 -6.62 -19.67
C ALA A 120 -8.63 -6.40 -18.16
N GLU A 121 -8.83 -7.48 -17.39
CA GLU A 121 -8.94 -7.43 -15.92
C GLU A 121 -7.63 -6.95 -15.25
N ILE A 122 -6.48 -7.43 -15.72
CA ILE A 122 -5.17 -6.98 -15.23
C ILE A 122 -4.97 -5.48 -15.52
N ARG A 123 -5.41 -5.00 -16.70
CA ARG A 123 -5.34 -3.57 -17.04
C ARG A 123 -6.22 -2.74 -16.12
N SER A 124 -7.46 -3.16 -15.83
CA SER A 124 -8.33 -2.42 -14.92
C SER A 124 -7.76 -2.38 -13.50
N LEU A 125 -7.23 -3.50 -12.99
CA LEU A 125 -6.58 -3.52 -11.66
C LEU A 125 -5.35 -2.62 -11.60
N ARG A 126 -4.56 -2.58 -12.68
CA ARG A 126 -3.41 -1.68 -12.77
C ARG A 126 -3.82 -0.21 -12.81
N ASP A 127 -4.87 0.13 -13.54
CA ASP A 127 -5.36 1.50 -13.59
C ASP A 127 -5.95 1.95 -12.23
N GLU A 128 -6.68 1.06 -11.53
CA GLU A 128 -7.16 1.30 -10.16
C GLU A 128 -5.99 1.47 -9.17
N LEU A 129 -4.95 0.65 -9.28
CA LEU A 129 -3.77 0.76 -8.42
C LEU A 129 -3.03 2.08 -8.65
N ASN A 130 -2.92 2.52 -9.90
CA ASN A 130 -2.33 3.81 -10.23
C ASN A 130 -3.14 4.97 -9.65
N GLU A 131 -4.47 4.94 -9.76
CA GLU A 131 -5.33 5.97 -9.15
C GLU A 131 -5.14 6.05 -7.63
N ARG A 132 -5.07 4.90 -6.96
CA ARG A 132 -4.81 4.83 -5.51
C ARG A 132 -3.43 5.39 -5.17
N ASN A 133 -2.42 5.09 -5.97
CA ASN A 133 -1.06 5.61 -5.79
C ASN A 133 -1.02 7.13 -5.99
N ASP A 134 -1.68 7.65 -7.02
CA ASP A 134 -1.78 9.10 -7.27
C ASP A 134 -2.46 9.81 -6.10
N ARG A 135 -3.53 9.24 -5.55
CA ARG A 135 -4.20 9.78 -4.36
C ARG A 135 -3.29 9.76 -3.13
N LEU A 136 -2.51 8.69 -2.95
CA LEU A 136 -1.55 8.59 -1.85
C LEU A 136 -0.44 9.63 -2.00
N ASN A 137 0.10 9.81 -3.21
CA ASN A 137 1.10 10.82 -3.50
C ASN A 137 0.56 12.23 -3.25
N GLN A 138 -0.69 12.50 -3.64
CA GLN A 138 -1.33 13.78 -3.34
C GLN A 138 -1.45 14.00 -1.83
N MET A 139 -1.86 12.99 -1.07
CA MET A 139 -1.93 13.07 0.39
C MET A 139 -0.55 13.33 1.01
N HIS A 140 0.51 12.69 0.49
CA HIS A 140 1.87 12.97 0.93
C HIS A 140 2.28 14.41 0.65
N LEU A 141 1.97 14.94 -0.54
CA LEU A 141 2.24 16.34 -0.87
C LEU A 141 1.46 17.29 0.04
N ASP A 142 0.20 17.00 0.33
CA ASP A 142 -0.64 17.80 1.22
C ASP A 142 -0.07 17.80 2.66
N ILE A 143 0.38 16.65 3.16
CA ILE A 143 1.04 16.54 4.47
C ILE A 143 2.36 17.32 4.48
N THR A 144 3.17 17.21 3.42
CA THR A 144 4.42 17.96 3.31
C THR A 144 4.15 19.47 3.31
N ALA A 145 3.18 19.93 2.52
CA ALA A 145 2.78 21.34 2.47
C ALA A 145 2.27 21.82 3.84
N PHE A 146 1.44 21.03 4.51
CA PHE A 146 0.94 21.34 5.85
C PHE A 146 2.07 21.41 6.88
N ASN A 147 3.05 20.50 6.83
CA ASN A 147 4.19 20.50 7.72
C ASN A 147 5.12 21.70 7.44
N GLU A 148 5.35 22.04 6.18
CA GLU A 148 6.11 23.22 5.79
C GLU A 148 5.44 24.52 6.27
N GLU A 149 4.11 24.62 6.12
CA GLU A 149 3.33 25.74 6.63
C GLU A 149 3.39 25.79 8.17
N SER A 150 3.21 24.66 8.85
CA SER A 150 3.31 24.56 10.32
C SER A 150 4.68 24.98 10.84
N VAL A 151 5.76 24.55 10.16
CA VAL A 151 7.13 25.00 10.49
C VAL A 151 7.29 26.50 10.20
N SER A 152 6.71 27.02 9.12
CA SER A 152 6.75 28.45 8.82
C SER A 152 6.03 29.28 9.89
N LEU A 153 4.86 28.84 10.37
CA LEU A 153 4.13 29.49 11.45
C LEU A 153 4.93 29.50 12.76
N ASN A 154 5.61 28.39 13.06
CA ASN A 154 6.41 28.25 14.29
C ASN A 154 7.77 28.96 14.25
N THR A 155 8.27 29.36 13.08
CA THR A 155 9.63 29.92 12.96
C THR A 155 9.68 31.36 12.47
N LYS A 156 8.62 31.83 11.80
CA LYS A 156 8.59 33.15 11.18
C LYS A 156 7.37 33.93 11.66
N SER A 157 7.53 35.25 11.73
CA SER A 157 6.38 36.14 11.90
C SER A 157 5.47 36.04 10.67
N THR A 158 4.19 35.81 10.92
CA THR A 158 3.18 35.65 9.90
C THR A 158 2.56 37.00 9.60
N THR A 159 2.48 37.35 8.32
CA THR A 159 1.86 38.61 7.89
C THR A 159 0.49 38.33 7.33
N MET A 160 -0.55 38.70 8.07
CA MET A 160 -1.94 38.65 7.59
C MET A 160 -2.29 39.95 6.87
N LYS A 161 -2.93 39.87 5.71
CA LYS A 161 -3.37 41.04 4.91
C LYS A 161 -4.82 40.86 4.51
N TYR A 162 -5.68 41.74 5.01
CA TYR A 162 -7.11 41.74 4.73
C TYR A 162 -7.64 43.16 4.57
N THR A 163 -8.83 43.27 3.98
CA THR A 163 -9.59 44.52 3.89
C THR A 163 -10.19 44.90 5.25
N LYS A 164 -10.62 46.17 5.41
CA LYS A 164 -11.29 46.62 6.64
C LYS A 164 -12.51 45.76 6.98
N GLU A 165 -13.32 45.42 5.98
CA GLU A 165 -14.55 44.65 6.16
C GLU A 165 -14.27 43.22 6.65
N GLU A 166 -13.26 42.57 6.08
CA GLU A 166 -12.82 41.23 6.51
C GLU A 166 -12.25 41.24 7.93
N TRP A 167 -11.44 42.26 8.29
CA TRP A 167 -10.94 42.39 9.66
C TRP A 167 -12.05 42.62 10.68
N ILE A 168 -13.05 43.44 10.36
CA ILE A 168 -14.23 43.64 11.21
C ILE A 168 -15.00 42.32 11.37
N GLY A 169 -15.13 41.54 10.30
CA GLY A 169 -15.75 40.21 10.32
C GLY A 169 -15.00 39.21 11.20
N ILE A 170 -13.66 39.21 11.17
CA ILE A 170 -12.83 38.32 12.00
C ILE A 170 -12.89 38.73 13.49
N LEU A 171 -12.76 40.03 13.77
CA LEU A 171 -12.75 40.57 15.13
C LEU A 171 -14.12 40.51 15.81
N ASN A 172 -15.21 40.43 15.03
CA ASN A 172 -16.61 40.45 15.49
C ASN A 172 -17.00 41.70 16.31
N GLU A 173 -16.13 42.70 16.42
CA GLU A 173 -16.37 43.97 17.10
C GLU A 173 -15.96 45.15 16.19
N PRO A 174 -16.93 45.88 15.61
CA PRO A 174 -16.64 46.96 14.66
C PRO A 174 -15.81 48.09 15.26
N GLU A 175 -16.04 48.40 16.54
CA GLU A 175 -15.31 49.45 17.27
C GLU A 175 -13.87 49.04 17.63
N ALA A 176 -13.58 47.74 17.70
CA ALA A 176 -12.25 47.25 18.01
C ALA A 176 -11.28 47.55 16.88
N PHE A 177 -11.73 47.50 15.62
CA PHE A 177 -10.88 47.81 14.47
C PHE A 177 -10.33 49.25 14.52
N ASP A 178 -11.21 50.24 14.75
CA ASP A 178 -10.79 51.64 14.79
C ASP A 178 -9.87 51.92 15.99
N LYS A 179 -10.12 51.29 17.15
CA LYS A 179 -9.21 51.35 18.32
C LYS A 179 -7.85 50.72 18.03
N LEU A 180 -7.81 49.53 17.45
CA LEU A 180 -6.56 48.83 17.09
C LEU A 180 -5.77 49.58 16.01
N LEU A 181 -6.46 50.31 15.13
CA LEU A 181 -5.83 51.22 14.18
C LEU A 181 -5.18 52.42 14.89
N GLU A 182 -5.83 52.99 15.89
CA GLU A 182 -5.28 54.07 16.73
C GLU A 182 -4.05 53.60 17.55
N TYR A 183 -4.11 52.38 18.08
CA TYR A 183 -2.98 51.71 18.77
C TYR A 183 -1.85 51.26 17.83
N LYS A 184 -1.92 51.57 16.52
CA LYS A 184 -0.91 51.24 15.49
C LYS A 184 -0.61 49.75 15.34
N VAL A 185 -1.58 48.90 15.68
CA VAL A 185 -1.49 47.44 15.47
C VAL A 185 -1.61 47.12 13.98
N PHE A 186 -2.53 47.79 13.28
CA PHE A 186 -2.68 47.68 11.84
C PHE A 186 -1.75 48.62 11.08
N LYS A 187 -1.02 48.09 10.09
CA LYS A 187 -0.28 48.89 9.10
C LYS A 187 -1.06 48.96 7.80
N ASN A 188 -1.31 50.17 7.29
CA ASN A 188 -1.92 50.35 5.98
C ASN A 188 -0.87 50.06 4.89
N VAL A 189 -1.15 49.10 4.02
CA VAL A 189 -0.23 48.66 2.95
C VAL A 189 -0.57 49.29 1.59
N GLY A 190 -1.70 49.99 1.50
CA GLY A 190 -2.25 50.54 0.25
C GLY A 190 -3.56 49.85 -0.17
N ASP A 191 -4.32 50.46 -1.06
CA ASP A 191 -5.56 49.93 -1.65
C ASP A 191 -6.65 49.46 -0.65
N GLY A 192 -6.66 50.04 0.55
CA GLY A 192 -7.62 49.66 1.59
C GLY A 192 -7.30 48.34 2.31
N LEU A 193 -6.10 47.80 2.09
CA LEU A 193 -5.58 46.63 2.81
C LEU A 193 -4.78 47.03 4.05
N TYR A 194 -5.08 46.31 5.13
CA TYR A 194 -4.41 46.45 6.41
C TYR A 194 -3.66 45.16 6.72
N SER A 195 -2.38 45.30 7.07
CA SER A 195 -1.54 44.17 7.48
C SER A 195 -1.27 44.16 8.97
N VAL A 196 -1.29 42.96 9.54
CA VAL A 196 -0.78 42.66 10.88
C VAL A 196 0.37 41.68 10.72
N THR A 197 1.49 41.98 11.36
CA THR A 197 2.63 41.07 11.48
C THR A 197 2.65 40.54 12.89
N GLU A 198 2.39 39.26 13.08
CA GLU A 198 2.28 38.63 14.39
C GLU A 198 3.10 37.33 14.44
N GLU A 199 3.62 37.04 15.62
CA GLU A 199 4.38 35.84 15.91
C GLU A 199 3.40 34.81 16.49
N LEU A 200 2.99 33.84 15.66
CA LEU A 200 2.01 32.81 16.00
C LEU A 200 2.71 31.51 16.41
N PHE A 201 3.64 31.60 17.37
CA PHE A 201 4.42 30.44 17.82
C PHE A 201 3.60 29.49 18.69
N ASP A 202 2.59 30.03 19.39
CA ASP A 202 1.71 29.26 20.25
C ASP A 202 0.50 28.74 19.46
N GLY A 203 0.07 27.52 19.77
CA GLY A 203 -1.08 26.92 19.10
C GLY A 203 -2.38 27.67 19.38
N GLU A 204 -3.34 27.59 18.46
CA GLU A 204 -4.64 28.28 18.59
C GLU A 204 -5.36 27.99 19.92
N LEU A 205 -5.30 26.73 20.39
CA LEU A 205 -5.91 26.32 21.65
C LEU A 205 -5.23 26.96 22.87
N GLU A 206 -3.91 27.12 22.83
CA GLU A 206 -3.14 27.74 23.90
C GLU A 206 -3.39 29.25 23.92
N LEU A 207 -3.40 29.90 22.75
CA LEU A 207 -3.75 31.31 22.60
C LEU A 207 -5.17 31.59 23.13
N LYS A 208 -6.15 30.73 22.83
CA LYS A 208 -7.52 30.86 23.37
C LYS A 208 -7.53 30.76 24.90
N ARG A 209 -6.86 29.75 25.46
CA ARG A 209 -6.76 29.57 26.91
C ARG A 209 -6.07 30.76 27.57
N MET A 210 -4.98 31.26 26.99
CA MET A 210 -4.25 32.41 27.51
C MET A 210 -5.10 33.68 27.44
N ASN A 211 -5.86 33.88 26.35
CA ASN A 211 -6.78 35.01 26.21
C ASN A 211 -7.89 34.98 27.28
N GLU A 212 -8.45 33.82 27.59
CA GLU A 212 -9.42 33.67 28.68
C GLU A 212 -8.84 33.99 30.06
N ILE A 213 -7.59 33.59 30.31
CA ILE A 213 -6.87 33.92 31.55
C ILE A 213 -6.62 35.43 31.62
N MET A 214 -6.07 36.04 30.56
CA MET A 214 -5.84 37.48 30.49
C MET A 214 -7.13 38.28 30.71
N LYS A 215 -8.26 37.85 30.14
CA LYS A 215 -9.55 38.51 30.37
C LYS A 215 -9.94 38.51 31.85
N LYS A 216 -9.81 37.36 32.53
CA LYS A 216 -10.09 37.26 33.97
C LYS A 216 -9.13 38.13 34.79
N ASP A 217 -7.86 38.16 34.41
CA ASP A 217 -6.87 39.00 35.09
C ASP A 217 -7.15 40.50 34.89
N ILE A 218 -7.57 40.91 33.69
CA ILE A 218 -8.01 42.28 33.40
C ILE A 218 -9.25 42.64 34.23
N GLU A 219 -10.23 41.75 34.33
CA GLU A 219 -11.42 41.95 35.16
C GLU A 219 -11.04 42.09 36.63
N ARG A 220 -10.13 41.26 37.13
CA ARG A 220 -9.61 41.35 38.50
C ARG A 220 -8.85 42.66 38.72
N LEU A 221 -7.96 43.05 37.82
CA LEU A 221 -7.22 44.31 37.89
C LEU A 221 -8.16 45.52 37.90
N LYS A 222 -9.27 45.46 37.16
CA LYS A 222 -10.28 46.52 37.17
C LYS A 222 -10.92 46.67 38.55
N VAL A 223 -11.30 45.55 39.18
CA VAL A 223 -11.82 45.56 40.56
C VAL A 223 -10.77 46.10 41.53
N ASP A 224 -9.53 45.62 41.45
CA ASP A 224 -8.45 46.08 42.32
C ASP A 224 -8.19 47.59 42.15
N VAL A 225 -8.24 48.12 40.93
CA VAL A 225 -8.09 49.56 40.65
C VAL A 225 -9.25 50.36 41.24
N ASP A 226 -10.49 49.88 41.09
CA ASP A 226 -11.66 50.54 41.69
C ASP A 226 -11.56 50.53 43.22
N ASP A 227 -11.12 49.43 43.83
CA ASP A 227 -10.85 49.31 45.27
C ASP A 227 -9.75 50.28 45.73
N TYR A 228 -8.65 50.40 44.98
CA TYR A 228 -7.58 51.35 45.29
C TYR A 228 -8.03 52.79 45.15
N LYS A 229 -8.86 53.09 44.14
CA LYS A 229 -9.45 54.41 43.95
C LYS A 229 -10.36 54.77 45.11
N GLU A 230 -11.20 53.85 45.59
CA GLU A 230 -12.04 54.07 46.77
C GLU A 230 -11.18 54.32 48.02
N LYS A 231 -10.16 53.48 48.26
CA LYS A 231 -9.20 53.71 49.37
C LYS A 231 -8.50 55.07 49.27
N TRP A 232 -8.19 55.54 48.08
CA TRP A 232 -7.60 56.87 47.87
C TRP A 232 -8.60 58.00 48.13
N LEU A 233 -9.86 57.83 47.77
CA LEU A 233 -10.92 58.81 48.08
C LEU A 233 -11.21 58.86 49.58
N ASP A 234 -11.27 57.73 50.26
CA ASP A 234 -11.42 57.67 51.72
C ASP A 234 -10.23 58.33 52.43
N ASN A 235 -9.01 58.05 51.95
CA ASN A 235 -7.81 58.70 52.46
C ASN A 235 -7.80 60.20 52.13
N PHE A 236 -8.37 60.65 51.01
CA PHE A 236 -8.51 62.07 50.69
C PHE A 236 -9.42 62.78 51.68
N ASP A 237 -10.50 62.16 52.14
CA ASP A 237 -11.37 62.73 53.18
C ASP A 237 -10.64 62.83 54.53
N VAL A 238 -9.84 61.82 54.87
CA VAL A 238 -8.98 61.84 56.06
C VAL A 238 -7.91 62.92 55.94
N ILE A 239 -7.24 63.01 54.79
CA ILE A 239 -6.23 64.04 54.49
C ILE A 239 -6.87 65.43 54.47
N SER A 240 -8.10 65.59 54.01
CA SER A 240 -8.84 66.85 54.03
C SER A 240 -9.17 67.27 55.46
N LYS A 241 -9.55 66.33 56.34
CA LYS A 241 -9.72 66.60 57.78
C LYS A 241 -8.39 66.97 58.44
N ILE A 242 -7.31 66.24 58.15
CA ILE A 242 -5.96 66.57 58.62
C ILE A 242 -5.54 67.96 58.11
N GLY A 243 -5.82 68.27 56.85
CA GLY A 243 -5.58 69.55 56.21
C GLY A 243 -6.37 70.68 56.83
N SER A 244 -7.63 70.45 57.20
CA SER A 244 -8.44 71.42 57.96
C SER A 244 -7.85 71.67 59.34
N VAL A 245 -7.48 70.63 60.08
CA VAL A 245 -6.85 70.77 61.40
C VAL A 245 -5.49 71.49 61.28
N LEU A 246 -4.70 71.17 60.25
CA LEU A 246 -3.45 71.87 59.96
C LEU A 246 -3.69 73.34 59.62
N LYS A 247 -4.72 73.65 58.83
CA LYS A 247 -5.12 75.02 58.47
C LYS A 247 -5.61 75.80 59.68
N ASP A 248 -6.39 75.17 60.55
CA ASP A 248 -6.86 75.75 61.82
C ASP A 248 -5.68 76.00 62.76
N LYS A 249 -4.74 75.04 62.88
CA LYS A 249 -3.49 75.22 63.65
C LYS A 249 -2.56 76.27 63.05
N LEU A 250 -2.54 76.42 61.72
CA LEU A 250 -1.80 77.48 61.03
C LEU A 250 -2.44 78.84 61.31
N ASN A 251 -3.76 78.93 61.27
CA ASN A 251 -4.52 80.14 61.60
C ASN A 251 -4.42 80.50 63.08
N GLU A 252 -4.45 79.53 64.00
CA GLU A 252 -4.17 79.75 65.42
C GLU A 252 -2.74 80.25 65.64
N ARG A 253 -1.76 79.76 64.87
CA ARG A 253 -0.39 80.30 64.90
C ARG A 253 -0.33 81.74 64.36
N ARG A 254 -1.24 82.08 63.43
CA ARG A 254 -1.39 83.43 62.85
C ARG A 254 -2.26 84.37 63.72
N HIS A 255 -3.07 83.84 64.63
CA HIS A 255 -3.98 84.61 65.51
C HIS A 255 -3.58 84.55 66.99
N GLY A 256 -2.60 83.72 67.36
CA GLY A 256 -1.90 83.74 68.65
C GLY A 256 -0.74 84.75 68.71
N SER A 257 -0.70 85.68 67.76
CA SER A 257 0.23 86.80 67.70
C SER A 257 -0.56 88.10 67.57
N GLU A 258 -1.44 88.40 68.52
CA GLU A 258 -1.86 89.79 68.75
C GLU A 258 -0.81 90.44 69.65
N GLU A 259 0.20 91.02 69.00
CA GLU A 259 0.79 92.33 69.35
C GLU A 259 1.83 92.66 68.28
N ASN A 260 1.37 93.22 67.15
CA ASN A 260 1.83 94.52 66.70
C ASN A 260 1.06 94.93 65.45
N GLU A 261 0.36 96.06 65.60
CA GLU A 261 0.15 97.00 64.51
C GLU A 261 1.49 97.25 63.81
N GLU A 262 1.55 97.04 62.51
CA GLU A 262 2.10 98.01 61.55
C GLU A 262 1.84 97.49 60.14
N ASP A 263 0.83 98.11 59.54
CA ASP A 263 0.77 98.56 58.15
C ASP A 263 2.13 98.47 57.43
N TYR A 264 2.31 97.50 56.54
CA TYR A 264 3.24 97.65 55.41
C TYR A 264 2.76 96.84 54.20
N ASP A 265 2.69 97.60 53.11
CA ASP A 265 2.25 97.32 51.77
C ASP A 265 2.91 96.11 51.08
N GLU A 266 2.21 95.69 50.03
CA GLU A 266 2.73 95.06 48.83
C GLU A 266 4.17 95.50 48.51
N GLU A 267 5.08 94.53 48.31
CA GLU A 267 5.91 94.48 47.10
C GLU A 267 6.67 93.15 46.99
N GLU A 268 6.70 92.67 45.75
CA GLU A 268 7.44 91.52 45.26
C GLU A 268 8.95 91.67 45.54
N GLU A 269 9.62 90.62 46.03
CA GLU A 269 11.06 90.49 45.80
C GLU A 269 11.49 89.02 45.62
N GLU A 270 11.78 88.72 44.35
CA GLU A 270 12.87 87.88 43.85
C GLU A 270 13.80 87.24 44.90
N VAL A 271 13.89 85.91 44.90
CA VAL A 271 15.08 85.20 45.41
C VAL A 271 15.85 84.57 44.26
N VAL A 272 17.01 85.19 44.10
CA VAL A 272 18.21 84.96 43.30
C VAL A 272 18.89 83.59 43.54
N GLU A 273 19.36 83.03 42.41
CA GLU A 273 20.56 82.18 42.17
C GLU A 273 20.72 80.78 42.77
N ARG A 274 20.80 79.74 41.91
CA ARG A 274 22.02 79.14 41.30
C ARG A 274 23.08 78.66 42.30
N VAL A 275 23.33 77.35 42.31
CA VAL A 275 24.68 76.77 42.14
C VAL A 275 24.57 75.41 41.44
N LYS A 276 25.32 75.27 40.35
CA LYS A 276 25.68 74.01 39.67
C LYS A 276 26.84 73.36 40.44
N HIS A 277 26.86 72.03 40.56
CA HIS A 277 28.12 71.30 40.43
C HIS A 277 27.89 69.94 39.77
N ASP A 278 28.73 69.72 38.77
CA ASP A 278 28.93 68.55 37.92
C ASP A 278 29.81 67.52 38.64
N GLU A 279 29.53 66.22 38.48
CA GLU A 279 30.55 65.16 38.50
C GLU A 279 29.98 63.81 38.02
N SER A 280 30.24 63.53 36.74
CA SER A 280 30.68 62.25 36.16
C SER A 280 30.87 61.06 37.13
N PHE A 281 30.17 59.95 36.88
CA PHE A 281 30.77 58.61 36.99
C PHE A 281 30.19 57.62 35.97
N HIS A 282 31.05 57.13 35.08
CA HIS A 282 30.84 55.98 34.20
C HIS A 282 30.80 54.67 35.01
N SER A 283 29.96 53.71 34.60
CA SER A 283 30.22 52.27 34.75
C SER A 283 29.25 51.49 33.86
N ASP A 284 29.75 51.09 32.68
CA ASP A 284 29.44 49.78 32.11
C ASP A 284 30.34 48.78 32.84
N GLU A 285 29.80 47.75 33.46
CA GLU A 285 30.45 46.44 33.52
C GLU A 285 29.48 45.34 33.96
N GLU A 286 29.54 44.26 33.19
CA GLU A 286 28.94 42.95 33.33
C GLU A 286 29.09 42.28 34.70
N SER A 287 28.27 41.22 34.88
CA SER A 287 28.66 39.93 35.48
C SER A 287 28.32 39.72 36.97
N PRO A 288 28.40 38.48 37.50
CA PRO A 288 27.47 37.35 37.34
C PRO A 288 27.11 36.76 38.74
N PHE A 289 26.69 35.49 38.79
CA PHE A 289 26.57 34.60 39.98
C PHE A 289 25.20 34.63 40.72
N ASN A 290 24.35 33.59 40.63
CA ASN A 290 24.45 32.20 41.16
C ASN A 290 24.28 32.20 42.70
N THR A 291 23.28 31.55 43.29
CA THR A 291 23.13 30.10 43.57
C THR A 291 21.71 29.85 44.14
N GLY A 292 21.01 28.75 43.85
CA GLY A 292 21.08 27.48 44.60
C GLY A 292 20.53 27.66 46.02
N GLU A 293 19.51 26.97 46.54
CA GLU A 293 18.99 25.61 46.40
C GLU A 293 17.56 25.61 46.98
N GLU A 294 16.66 24.73 46.52
CA GLU A 294 15.89 23.85 47.40
C GLU A 294 15.11 22.82 46.56
N ASN A 295 15.66 21.60 46.57
CA ASN A 295 14.94 20.35 46.33
C ASN A 295 13.90 20.16 47.43
N GLU A 296 12.69 19.65 47.11
CA GLU A 296 12.13 18.44 47.75
C GLU A 296 10.75 18.05 47.17
N ILE A 297 10.68 16.80 46.70
CA ILE A 297 9.61 15.82 46.94
C ILE A 297 8.26 16.02 46.20
N TYR A 298 7.99 15.17 45.21
CA TYR A 298 6.94 14.13 45.32
C TYR A 298 7.22 12.98 44.35
N GLU A 299 7.72 11.88 44.92
CA GLU A 299 7.72 10.54 44.36
C GLU A 299 6.44 9.84 44.86
N LEU A 300 5.58 9.38 43.95
CA LEU A 300 4.68 8.27 44.26
C LEU A 300 4.47 7.41 43.00
N VAL A 301 4.99 6.20 43.14
CA VAL A 301 4.92 5.03 42.26
C VAL A 301 3.49 4.52 42.11
N GLN A 302 3.11 4.08 40.91
CA GLN A 302 2.43 2.78 40.75
C GLN A 302 2.62 2.20 39.35
N GLU A 303 3.22 1.03 39.36
CA GLU A 303 3.44 0.06 38.29
C GLU A 303 2.10 -0.41 37.70
N ASP A 304 2.08 -0.69 36.39
CA ASP A 304 1.46 -1.94 35.96
C ASP A 304 2.13 -2.49 34.69
N GLU A 305 2.30 -3.80 34.70
CA GLU A 305 3.05 -4.67 33.79
C GLU A 305 2.44 -4.73 32.38
N ASN A 306 3.29 -4.84 31.35
CA ASN A 306 3.37 -6.06 30.52
C ASN A 306 4.35 -5.93 29.34
N GLU A 307 5.42 -6.71 29.45
CA GLU A 307 5.85 -7.75 28.51
C GLU A 307 5.78 -7.57 26.97
N ARG A 308 6.96 -7.84 26.37
CA ARG A 308 7.28 -8.44 25.05
C ARG A 308 7.66 -7.48 23.93
N ASP A 309 8.96 -7.43 23.62
CA ASP A 309 9.69 -8.35 22.71
C ASP A 309 9.64 -7.80 21.28
N ALA A 310 10.59 -6.91 20.97
CA ALA A 310 10.86 -6.43 19.63
C ALA A 310 12.30 -6.79 19.29
N SER A 311 12.43 -7.94 18.63
CA SER A 311 13.64 -8.39 17.97
C SER A 311 14.01 -7.39 16.87
N GLU A 312 15.20 -6.81 17.01
CA GLU A 312 15.93 -6.14 15.94
C GLU A 312 16.24 -7.16 14.83
N GLN A 313 15.69 -6.96 13.64
CA GLN A 313 16.26 -7.55 12.43
C GLN A 313 15.93 -6.68 11.21
N GLU A 314 16.83 -5.74 10.91
CA GLU A 314 16.98 -5.24 9.54
C GLU A 314 18.45 -4.89 9.29
N GLY A 315 19.02 -5.52 8.26
CA GLY A 315 20.43 -5.41 7.92
C GLY A 315 20.77 -6.33 6.76
N ALA A 316 20.18 -6.03 5.61
CA ALA A 316 20.47 -6.68 4.34
C ALA A 316 21.91 -6.35 3.88
N GLU A 317 22.68 -7.38 3.54
CA GLU A 317 23.76 -7.25 2.57
C GLU A 317 23.75 -8.47 1.63
N ILE A 318 23.48 -8.19 0.36
CA ILE A 318 23.50 -9.11 -0.76
C ILE A 318 24.89 -9.03 -1.39
N GLU A 319 25.69 -10.10 -1.37
CA GLU A 319 26.60 -10.37 -2.49
C GLU A 319 27.18 -11.80 -2.48
N ARG A 320 27.14 -12.42 -3.67
CA ARG A 320 27.96 -13.54 -4.19
C ARG A 320 27.44 -14.97 -4.02
N VAL A 321 26.73 -15.40 -5.05
CA VAL A 321 26.61 -16.79 -5.49
C VAL A 321 27.89 -17.19 -6.23
N ALA A 322 28.62 -18.17 -5.68
CA ALA A 322 29.53 -19.03 -6.43
C ALA A 322 29.72 -20.36 -5.68
N ASP A 323 29.44 -21.46 -6.38
CA ASP A 323 29.82 -22.85 -6.11
C ASP A 323 29.40 -23.51 -4.78
N SER A 324 28.59 -24.57 -4.90
CA SER A 324 29.01 -25.93 -4.50
C SER A 324 27.82 -26.89 -4.51
N VAL A 325 27.98 -27.97 -5.26
CA VAL A 325 27.11 -29.15 -5.35
C VAL A 325 27.52 -30.14 -4.24
N ASP A 326 26.59 -30.57 -3.39
CA ASP A 326 26.61 -31.87 -2.68
C ASP A 326 25.26 -32.05 -1.94
N SER A 327 24.31 -32.85 -2.41
CA SER A 327 24.19 -34.30 -2.20
C SER A 327 24.19 -34.73 -0.73
N ALA A 328 23.00 -34.81 -0.11
CA ALA A 328 22.74 -35.73 1.00
C ALA A 328 21.22 -36.00 1.15
N THR A 329 20.80 -37.11 0.55
CA THR A 329 19.88 -38.14 1.09
C THR A 329 19.17 -37.84 2.43
N LEU A 330 17.83 -37.85 2.40
CA LEU A 330 17.00 -38.35 3.51
C LEU A 330 15.81 -39.16 2.95
N ASP A 331 15.99 -40.48 3.00
CA ASP A 331 14.94 -41.49 3.11
C ASP A 331 14.18 -41.28 4.44
N GLU A 332 12.84 -41.35 4.42
CA GLU A 332 12.04 -42.31 5.21
C GLU A 332 10.51 -42.15 4.96
N PRO A 333 9.68 -43.16 5.32
CA PRO A 333 8.67 -43.72 4.41
C PRO A 333 7.22 -43.23 4.65
N MET A 334 6.45 -43.10 3.56
CA MET A 334 4.99 -42.98 3.64
C MET A 334 4.36 -44.35 3.83
N LYS A 335 3.77 -44.52 5.02
CA LYS A 335 2.99 -45.67 5.46
C LYS A 335 1.53 -45.46 5.07
N ASP A 336 0.92 -46.53 4.54
CA ASP A 336 -0.49 -46.71 4.26
C ASP A 336 -1.44 -46.05 5.27
N VAL A 337 -2.35 -45.21 4.77
CA VAL A 337 -3.75 -45.15 5.23
C VAL A 337 -4.64 -44.90 4.02
N ALA A 338 -5.07 -45.99 3.40
CA ALA A 338 -6.35 -46.05 2.71
C ALA A 338 -7.41 -46.38 3.76
N GLU A 339 -8.43 -45.54 3.91
CA GLU A 339 -9.86 -45.90 3.98
C GLU A 339 -10.71 -44.77 4.59
N ALA A 340 -11.90 -44.61 4.00
CA ALA A 340 -13.06 -43.89 4.49
C ALA A 340 -13.07 -42.35 4.36
N ASN A 341 -13.38 -41.86 3.16
CA ASN A 341 -14.39 -40.79 3.01
C ASN A 341 -15.24 -41.05 1.77
N ASP A 342 -16.02 -42.12 1.88
CA ASP A 342 -17.16 -42.52 1.04
C ASP A 342 -18.42 -41.81 1.55
N VAL A 343 -18.52 -40.50 1.33
CA VAL A 343 -19.75 -39.71 1.56
C VAL A 343 -19.79 -38.57 0.54
N GLY A 344 -20.04 -38.88 -0.72
CA GLY A 344 -20.16 -37.86 -1.77
C GLY A 344 -20.96 -38.27 -3.02
N LEU A 345 -21.47 -39.50 -3.08
CA LEU A 345 -22.14 -40.07 -4.26
C LEU A 345 -23.62 -40.41 -4.01
N GLN A 346 -24.27 -39.83 -3.00
CA GLN A 346 -25.69 -40.09 -2.69
C GLN A 346 -26.66 -38.93 -2.98
N GLU A 347 -26.21 -37.83 -3.57
CA GLU A 347 -27.10 -36.70 -3.93
C GLU A 347 -27.38 -36.55 -5.43
N GLN A 348 -26.86 -37.44 -6.30
CA GLN A 348 -27.10 -37.35 -7.75
C GLN A 348 -28.07 -38.39 -8.34
N GLU A 349 -28.50 -39.39 -7.57
CA GLU A 349 -29.50 -40.38 -8.02
C GLU A 349 -30.95 -40.04 -7.59
N ARG A 350 -31.15 -39.00 -6.76
CA ARG A 350 -32.50 -38.59 -6.31
C ARG A 350 -33.23 -37.60 -7.23
N GLU A 351 -32.54 -36.95 -8.15
CA GLU A 351 -33.16 -35.97 -9.07
C GLU A 351 -33.52 -36.54 -10.45
N GLN A 352 -33.28 -37.84 -10.71
CA GLN A 352 -33.69 -38.49 -11.97
C GLN A 352 -34.93 -39.41 -11.84
N GLU A 353 -35.37 -39.77 -10.64
CA GLU A 353 -36.59 -40.61 -10.46
C GLU A 353 -37.89 -39.81 -10.27
N GLU A 354 -37.86 -38.50 -10.03
CA GLU A 354 -39.08 -37.67 -9.93
C GLU A 354 -39.61 -37.12 -11.27
N ASN A 355 -38.89 -37.32 -12.38
CA ASN A 355 -39.31 -36.82 -13.71
C ASN A 355 -39.91 -37.88 -14.67
N GLU A 356 -40.03 -39.14 -14.24
CA GLU A 356 -40.60 -40.23 -15.07
C GLU A 356 -42.01 -40.70 -14.66
N VAL A 357 -42.64 -40.12 -13.63
CA VAL A 357 -43.97 -40.57 -13.14
C VAL A 357 -45.13 -39.64 -13.52
N GLU A 358 -44.88 -38.47 -14.11
CA GLU A 358 -45.94 -37.51 -14.49
C GLU A 358 -46.09 -37.37 -16.01
N GLY A 359 -46.38 -38.49 -16.69
CA GLY A 359 -46.56 -38.50 -18.15
C GLY A 359 -47.50 -39.56 -18.72
N VAL A 360 -48.25 -40.29 -17.88
CA VAL A 360 -49.19 -41.32 -18.35
C VAL A 360 -50.55 -41.18 -17.67
N ALA A 361 -51.33 -40.18 -18.10
CA ALA A 361 -52.79 -40.21 -18.09
C ALA A 361 -53.35 -38.94 -18.75
N GLN A 362 -53.73 -39.02 -20.04
CA GLN A 362 -55.03 -38.54 -20.53
C GLN A 362 -55.20 -38.74 -22.05
N ASP A 363 -56.41 -39.21 -22.38
CA ASP A 363 -57.15 -39.12 -23.64
C ASP A 363 -56.78 -39.99 -24.86
N GLN A 364 -57.42 -41.16 -24.89
CA GLN A 364 -58.22 -41.60 -26.03
C GLN A 364 -59.41 -40.64 -26.22
N VAL A 365 -59.64 -40.14 -27.45
CA VAL A 365 -60.94 -40.17 -28.19
C VAL A 365 -60.72 -39.67 -29.63
N MET A 366 -60.92 -40.60 -30.59
CA MET A 366 -61.55 -40.47 -31.93
C MET A 366 -61.08 -39.37 -32.91
N ALA A 367 -60.60 -39.77 -34.09
CA ALA A 367 -61.40 -39.78 -35.32
C ALA A 367 -60.56 -40.20 -36.54
N ASP A 368 -61.03 -41.24 -37.22
CA ASP A 368 -60.60 -41.67 -38.54
C ASP A 368 -60.89 -40.58 -39.60
N THR A 369 -59.89 -40.28 -40.44
CA THR A 369 -60.13 -39.90 -41.83
C THR A 369 -58.87 -40.16 -42.66
N PRO A 370 -58.91 -41.03 -43.68
CA PRO A 370 -57.95 -40.97 -44.76
C PRO A 370 -58.60 -40.40 -46.01
N ASP A 371 -58.05 -39.29 -46.48
CA ASP A 371 -58.17 -38.84 -47.86
C ASP A 371 -57.35 -39.78 -48.75
N SER A 372 -58.00 -40.40 -49.74
CA SER A 372 -57.33 -40.92 -50.93
C SER A 372 -58.17 -40.65 -52.17
N GLU A 373 -57.62 -39.79 -53.02
CA GLU A 373 -57.55 -39.92 -54.49
C GLU A 373 -58.84 -39.88 -55.33
N ALA A 374 -58.97 -38.74 -56.02
CA ALA A 374 -59.08 -38.60 -57.47
C ALA A 374 -59.35 -39.86 -58.35
N ASN A 375 -60.48 -39.82 -59.06
CA ASN A 375 -60.70 -40.20 -60.48
C ASN A 375 -62.08 -39.59 -60.85
N GLN A 376 -62.25 -38.63 -61.77
CA GLN A 376 -62.20 -38.74 -63.24
C GLN A 376 -62.82 -40.04 -63.78
N ASP A 377 -64.15 -40.13 -63.83
CA ASP A 377 -65.01 -39.93 -65.03
C ASP A 377 -66.49 -40.15 -64.67
#